data_AF-A0A7J9P1S8-F1
#
_entry.id   AF-A0A7J9P1S8-F1
#
_cell.length_a   1.000
_cell.length_b   1.000
_cell.length_c   1.000
_cell.angle_alpha   90.00
_cell.angle_beta   90.00
_cell.angle_gamma   90.00
#
_symmetry.space_group_name_H-M   'P 1'
#
loop_
_entity.id
_entity.type
_entity.pdbx_description
1 polymer ?
#
loop_
_entity_poly.entity_id
_entity_poly.type
_entity_poly.pdbx_seq_one_letter_code
_entity_poly.pdbx_strand_id
1 'polypeptide(L)'
;MKLRFEKWLEEQNFSEGAYDVFEEAIKCYRATAYRSALLMSYVGFLTIVRDKLMETKYIPKGYTEYDWKINILAPIQDGENWERNTYDKIKRADRPVINTSKDLKTQIDYWKDRRNDCAHNKRNMITYSHVESFWAFLISNIEKITVLGSIEELIIDVETFFDISKTPANEPFDKLSEKILTTVTKKDEMMIFIPQMVHKMCTHDHANNLIWDFRNYGLLNELFLKSELFSKEFIKYLDENNLKHALVDFLKLYPVHANILRGNNRLIREIWYSLLFEYPEIMILSHNSISLYCSLLRNELIPKEQLEESFERIFSGLIDGAIGEKISEIDYTTLKEHGFFKIFDSIFTGEDKYNELCGETVNDFHWANRCSTIITKYLENAPISKERVNVLSWLFPYNGYWPRKLRFDANKMFEKHPDKMELIKNLIDEYDLNIPDLRFLRKD
;
A
#
# COMPACT_ATOMS: atom_id res chain seq x y z
N MET A 1 33.48 -4.08 21.11
CA MET A 1 32.26 -4.70 20.52
C MET A 1 31.07 -3.95 21.09
N LYS A 2 30.19 -3.38 20.26
CA LYS A 2 29.02 -2.65 20.75
C LYS A 2 27.95 -3.61 21.28
N LEU A 3 27.32 -3.26 22.39
CA LEU A 3 26.24 -4.05 23.00
C LEU A 3 24.94 -3.86 22.21
N ARG A 4 23.98 -4.79 22.36
CA ARG A 4 22.70 -4.75 21.64
C ARG A 4 21.94 -3.44 21.89
N PHE A 5 21.92 -2.97 23.14
CA PHE A 5 21.22 -1.73 23.48
C PHE A 5 21.92 -0.47 22.99
N GLU A 6 23.24 -0.50 22.77
CA GLU A 6 23.98 0.62 22.18
C GLU A 6 23.59 0.80 20.71
N LYS A 7 23.50 -0.31 19.97
CA LYS A 7 22.99 -0.29 18.59
C LYS A 7 21.56 0.20 18.52
N TRP A 8 20.70 -0.30 19.42
CA TRP A 8 19.32 0.15 19.51
C TRP A 8 19.23 1.65 19.74
N LEU A 9 20.02 2.20 20.68
CA LEU A 9 20.03 3.63 21.00
C LEU A 9 20.44 4.49 19.79
N GLU A 10 21.41 4.04 18.99
CA GLU A 10 21.84 4.70 17.74
C GLU A 10 20.74 4.75 16.66
N GLU A 11 19.78 3.82 16.72
CA GLU A 11 18.65 3.75 15.79
C GLU A 11 17.46 4.60 16.26
N GLN A 12 17.48 5.15 17.48
CA GLN A 12 16.38 5.94 18.03
C GLN A 12 16.54 7.44 17.77
N ASN A 13 15.44 8.12 17.52
CA ASN A 13 15.39 9.57 17.38
C ASN A 13 14.98 10.25 18.71
N PHE A 14 15.71 9.96 19.79
CA PHE A 14 15.47 10.57 21.10
C PHE A 14 16.09 11.97 21.20
N SER A 15 15.61 12.77 22.16
CA SER A 15 16.21 14.07 22.47
C SER A 15 17.68 13.92 22.88
N GLU A 16 18.48 14.96 22.63
CA GLU A 16 19.88 15.02 23.05
C GLU A 16 20.01 14.77 24.56
N GLY A 17 19.10 15.35 25.36
CA GLY A 17 19.08 15.14 26.81
C GLY A 17 18.82 13.68 27.22
N ALA A 18 17.92 12.96 26.55
CA ALA A 18 17.72 11.54 26.82
C ALA A 18 18.94 10.72 26.38
N TYR A 19 19.51 11.03 25.22
CA TYR A 19 20.68 10.36 24.67
C TYR A 19 21.90 10.48 25.59
N ASP A 20 22.20 11.68 26.09
CA ASP A 20 23.31 11.93 27.00
C ASP A 20 23.23 11.12 28.29
N VAL A 21 22.03 11.01 28.88
CA VAL A 21 21.82 10.20 30.08
C VAL A 21 22.04 8.71 29.78
N PHE A 22 21.59 8.23 28.63
CA PHE A 22 21.82 6.85 28.23
C PHE A 22 23.29 6.56 27.96
N GLU A 23 24.02 7.45 27.29
CA GLU A 23 25.47 7.35 27.10
C GLU A 23 26.21 7.24 28.45
N GLU A 24 25.80 8.04 29.44
CA GLU A 24 26.39 7.94 30.79
C GLU A 24 26.05 6.62 31.48
N ALA A 25 24.82 6.10 31.29
CA ALA A 25 24.43 4.78 31.76
C ALA A 25 25.30 3.67 31.14
N ILE A 26 25.62 3.78 29.86
CA ILE A 26 26.47 2.86 29.11
C ILE A 26 27.91 2.87 29.65
N LYS A 27 28.47 4.06 29.89
CA LYS A 27 29.80 4.20 30.52
C LYS A 27 29.83 3.55 31.90
N CYS A 28 28.82 3.80 32.73
CA CYS A 28 28.67 3.15 34.03
C CYS A 28 28.59 1.62 33.91
N TYR A 29 27.84 1.11 32.94
CA TYR A 29 27.72 -0.33 32.69
C TYR A 29 29.08 -0.97 32.35
N ARG A 30 29.83 -0.35 31.43
CA ARG A 30 31.18 -0.80 31.02
C ARG A 30 32.19 -0.72 32.17
N ALA A 31 32.04 0.25 33.07
CA ALA A 31 32.83 0.37 34.29
C ALA A 31 32.38 -0.58 35.42
N THR A 32 31.43 -1.49 35.17
CA THR A 32 30.83 -2.40 36.16
C THR A 32 30.09 -1.71 37.32
N ALA A 33 29.80 -0.42 37.17
CA ALA A 33 29.03 0.37 38.12
C ALA A 33 27.52 0.16 37.89
N TYR A 34 27.04 -1.08 38.08
CA TYR A 34 25.68 -1.49 37.68
C TYR A 34 24.56 -0.72 38.37
N ARG A 35 24.76 -0.28 39.62
CA ARG A 35 23.79 0.60 40.30
C ARG A 35 23.62 1.93 39.59
N SER A 36 24.75 2.57 39.25
CA SER A 36 24.74 3.83 38.52
C SER A 36 24.19 3.64 37.11
N ALA A 37 24.55 2.55 36.45
CA ALA A 37 24.02 2.20 35.12
C ALA A 37 22.50 2.07 35.15
N LEU A 38 21.92 1.28 36.07
CA LEU A 38 20.47 1.10 36.16
C LEU A 38 19.76 2.40 36.54
N LEU A 39 20.33 3.17 37.46
CA LEU A 39 19.79 4.48 37.87
C LEU A 39 19.72 5.41 36.67
N MET A 40 20.82 5.60 35.95
CA MET A 40 20.89 6.48 34.78
C MET A 40 19.99 5.98 33.65
N SER A 41 19.95 4.67 33.38
CA SER A 41 19.02 4.13 32.38
C SER A 41 17.56 4.47 32.71
N TYR A 42 17.15 4.35 33.99
CA TYR A 42 15.80 4.68 34.41
C TYR A 42 15.51 6.18 34.29
N VAL A 43 16.50 7.04 34.59
CA VAL A 43 16.39 8.49 34.36
C VAL A 43 16.21 8.78 32.86
N GLY A 44 17.01 8.16 31.99
CA GLY A 44 16.88 8.30 30.53
C GLY A 44 15.50 7.90 30.02
N PHE A 45 14.93 6.82 30.56
CA PHE A 45 13.54 6.42 30.32
C PHE A 45 12.53 7.52 30.69
N LEU A 46 12.65 8.09 31.90
CA LEU A 46 11.76 9.19 32.32
C LEU A 46 11.97 10.45 31.49
N THR A 47 13.19 10.73 31.03
CA THR A 47 13.47 11.82 30.10
C THR A 47 12.70 11.65 28.79
N ILE A 48 12.71 10.46 28.19
CA ILE A 48 11.90 10.18 26.98
C ILE A 48 10.41 10.49 27.22
N VAL A 49 9.85 9.99 28.34
CA VAL A 49 8.41 10.20 28.61
C VAL A 49 8.09 11.67 28.90
N ARG A 50 8.99 12.37 29.60
CA ARG A 50 8.87 13.80 29.85
C ARG A 50 8.89 14.59 28.54
N ASP A 51 9.83 14.27 27.66
CA ASP A 51 10.00 15.00 26.41
C ASP A 51 8.79 14.76 25.49
N LYS A 52 8.26 13.52 25.42
CA LYS A 52 6.97 13.23 24.77
C LYS A 52 5.82 14.10 25.30
N LEU A 53 5.74 14.32 26.62
CA LEU A 53 4.73 15.20 27.22
C LEU A 53 4.96 16.68 26.93
N MET A 54 6.21 17.10 26.78
CA MET A 54 6.60 18.49 26.53
C MET A 54 6.43 18.89 25.06
N GLU A 55 6.66 17.95 24.15
CA GLU A 55 6.60 18.15 22.71
C GLU A 55 5.20 18.01 22.13
N THR A 56 4.27 17.36 22.85
CA THR A 56 2.88 17.22 22.41
C THR A 56 2.23 18.59 22.22
N LYS A 57 1.70 18.81 21.02
CA LYS A 57 1.00 20.06 20.69
C LYS A 57 -0.47 20.01 21.09
N TYR A 58 -0.99 18.80 21.30
CA TYR A 58 -2.37 18.57 21.65
C TYR A 58 -2.58 18.38 23.16
N ILE A 59 -3.67 18.95 23.64
CA ILE A 59 -4.13 18.83 25.02
C ILE A 59 -5.20 17.71 25.06
N PRO A 60 -4.95 16.57 25.73
CA PRO A 60 -5.90 15.46 25.75
C PRO A 60 -7.31 15.90 26.15
N LYS A 61 -8.32 15.25 25.56
CA LYS A 61 -9.73 15.55 25.83
C LYS A 61 -10.03 15.54 27.32
N GLY A 62 -10.71 16.59 27.78
CA GLY A 62 -11.01 16.82 29.20
C GLY A 62 -10.00 17.71 29.90
N TYR A 63 -8.89 18.11 29.24
CA TYR A 63 -7.97 19.13 29.73
C TYR A 63 -8.23 20.51 29.14
N THR A 64 -8.18 21.52 30.02
CA THR A 64 -8.08 22.92 29.61
C THR A 64 -6.62 23.26 29.34
N GLU A 65 -6.37 24.31 28.56
CA GLU A 65 -5.00 24.81 28.32
C GLU A 65 -4.29 25.21 29.62
N TYR A 66 -5.04 25.82 30.55
CA TYR A 66 -4.54 26.13 31.88
C TYR A 66 -4.15 24.86 32.65
N ASP A 67 -5.02 23.85 32.69
CA ASP A 67 -4.70 22.57 33.35
C ASP A 67 -3.48 21.90 32.74
N TRP A 68 -3.35 21.95 31.42
CA TRP A 68 -2.22 21.35 30.73
C TRP A 68 -0.91 22.03 31.10
N LYS A 69 -0.83 23.35 30.92
CA LYS A 69 0.38 24.13 31.20
C LYS A 69 0.76 24.08 32.68
N ILE A 70 -0.20 24.29 33.57
CA ILE A 70 0.08 24.46 35.01
C ILE A 70 0.10 23.13 35.76
N ASN A 71 -0.83 22.21 35.49
CA ASN A 71 -0.98 20.99 36.28
C ASN A 71 -0.27 19.77 35.66
N ILE A 72 0.03 19.81 34.36
CA ILE A 72 0.74 18.72 33.67
C ILE A 72 2.19 19.10 33.35
N LEU A 73 2.43 20.20 32.64
CA LEU A 73 3.76 20.56 32.14
C LEU A 73 4.65 21.24 33.18
N ALA A 74 4.17 22.23 33.93
CA ALA A 74 5.00 22.93 34.91
C ALA A 74 5.64 21.99 35.97
N PRO A 75 4.94 20.97 36.52
CA PRO A 75 5.54 20.06 37.49
C PRO A 75 6.65 19.18 36.90
N ILE A 76 6.56 18.81 35.61
CA ILE A 76 7.61 17.99 34.97
C ILE A 76 8.80 18.83 34.49
N GLN A 77 8.74 20.16 34.65
CA GLN A 77 9.85 21.08 34.43
C GLN A 77 10.55 21.49 35.74
N ASP A 78 10.03 21.07 36.90
CA ASP A 78 10.65 21.32 38.19
C ASP A 78 11.98 20.57 38.29
N GLY A 79 13.10 21.31 38.33
CA GLY A 79 14.45 20.75 38.34
C GLY A 79 14.72 19.76 39.47
N GLU A 80 14.01 19.85 40.60
CA GLU A 80 14.19 18.92 41.72
C GLU A 80 13.24 17.72 41.66
N ASN A 81 11.99 17.92 41.22
CA ASN A 81 10.94 16.91 41.35
C ASN A 81 10.45 16.32 40.02
N TRP A 82 11.01 16.73 38.88
CA TRP A 82 10.50 16.32 37.56
C TRP A 82 10.43 14.80 37.41
N GLU A 83 11.40 14.03 37.92
CA GLU A 83 11.39 12.56 37.82
C GLU A 83 10.14 11.97 38.48
N ARG A 84 9.84 12.41 39.72
CA ARG A 84 8.66 11.98 40.47
C ARG A 84 7.40 12.40 39.73
N ASN A 85 7.33 13.66 39.31
CA ASN A 85 6.15 14.22 38.66
C ASN A 85 5.86 13.53 37.33
N THR A 86 6.88 13.20 36.52
CA THR A 86 6.75 12.45 35.27
C THR A 86 6.27 11.03 35.52
N TYR A 87 6.84 10.34 36.52
CA TYR A 87 6.37 9.01 36.92
C TYR A 87 4.89 9.05 37.36
N ASP A 88 4.49 10.06 38.13
CA ASP A 88 3.09 10.21 38.56
C ASP A 88 2.14 10.39 37.36
N LYS A 89 2.59 11.05 36.27
CA LYS A 89 1.81 11.15 35.02
C LYS A 89 1.64 9.81 34.32
N ILE A 90 2.66 8.94 34.34
CA ILE A 90 2.56 7.56 33.82
C ILE A 90 1.53 6.76 34.63
N LYS A 91 1.57 6.89 35.96
CA LYS A 91 0.74 6.10 36.88
C LYS A 91 -0.70 6.57 36.98
N ARG A 92 -0.97 7.84 36.68
CA ARG A 92 -2.29 8.44 36.79
C ARG A 92 -3.35 7.55 36.13
N ALA A 93 -4.36 7.19 36.92
CA ALA A 93 -5.50 6.38 36.48
C ALA A 93 -6.73 7.26 36.23
N ASP A 94 -6.96 8.23 37.11
CA ASP A 94 -8.02 9.21 36.96
C ASP A 94 -7.56 10.34 36.02
N ARG A 95 -8.23 10.46 34.87
CA ARG A 95 -7.88 11.37 33.77
C ARG A 95 -6.41 11.17 33.36
N PRO A 96 -6.08 10.05 32.69
CA PRO A 96 -4.71 9.76 32.27
C PRO A 96 -4.21 10.78 31.23
N VAL A 97 -2.90 11.00 31.19
CA VAL A 97 -2.22 11.76 30.12
C VAL A 97 -1.30 10.88 29.28
N ILE A 98 -0.92 9.71 29.80
CA ILE A 98 -0.16 8.67 29.09
C ILE A 98 -1.09 7.50 28.78
N ASN A 99 -1.16 7.10 27.52
CA ASN A 99 -1.80 5.89 27.06
C ASN A 99 -0.82 4.71 27.20
N THR A 100 -1.13 3.81 28.14
CA THR A 100 -0.37 2.57 28.33
C THR A 100 -1.17 1.54 29.14
N SER A 101 -0.83 0.25 29.02
CA SER A 101 -1.58 -0.83 29.68
C SER A 101 -1.35 -0.86 31.20
N LYS A 102 -2.33 -1.38 31.95
CA LYS A 102 -2.21 -1.56 33.41
C LYS A 102 -1.02 -2.46 33.76
N ASP A 103 -0.83 -3.53 32.99
CA ASP A 103 0.30 -4.44 33.15
C ASP A 103 1.64 -3.71 32.97
N LEU A 104 1.77 -2.88 31.93
CA LEU A 104 3.00 -2.11 31.70
C LEU A 104 3.24 -1.11 32.84
N LYS A 105 2.20 -0.47 33.37
CA LYS A 105 2.31 0.39 34.57
C LYS A 105 2.83 -0.38 35.79
N THR A 106 2.51 -1.66 35.94
CA THR A 106 3.04 -2.51 37.03
C THR A 106 4.50 -2.89 36.78
N GLN A 107 4.88 -3.19 35.55
CA GLN A 107 6.29 -3.45 35.20
C GLN A 107 7.16 -2.19 35.43
N ILE A 108 6.64 -0.99 35.13
CA ILE A 108 7.33 0.27 35.41
C ILE A 108 7.54 0.48 36.93
N ASP A 109 6.57 0.10 37.78
CA ASP A 109 6.75 0.16 39.24
C ASP A 109 7.91 -0.69 39.71
N TYR A 110 8.03 -1.91 39.18
CA TYR A 110 9.15 -2.78 39.51
C TYR A 110 10.50 -2.10 39.22
N TRP A 111 10.63 -1.44 38.07
CA TRP A 111 11.86 -0.74 37.71
C TRP A 111 12.12 0.51 38.55
N LYS A 112 11.07 1.25 38.93
CA LYS A 112 11.17 2.34 39.89
C LYS A 112 11.74 1.85 41.22
N ASP A 113 11.27 0.71 41.72
CA ASP A 113 11.74 0.15 42.99
C ASP A 113 13.21 -0.27 42.91
N ARG A 114 13.65 -0.86 41.78
CA ARG A 114 15.06 -1.17 41.54
C ARG A 114 15.93 0.09 41.42
N ARG A 115 15.44 1.16 40.77
CA ARG A 115 16.13 2.46 40.76
C ARG A 115 16.26 3.04 42.17
N ASN A 116 15.22 2.93 43.00
CA ASN A 116 15.26 3.38 44.39
C ASN A 116 16.24 2.56 45.25
N ASP A 117 16.40 1.26 44.97
CA ASP A 117 17.43 0.43 45.60
C ASP A 117 18.84 0.95 45.27
N CYS A 118 19.05 1.41 44.03
CA CYS A 118 20.31 2.01 43.58
C CYS A 118 20.57 3.37 44.27
N ALA A 119 19.57 4.27 44.27
CA ALA A 119 19.72 5.64 44.78
C ALA A 119 19.91 5.71 46.30
N HIS A 120 19.23 4.85 47.06
CA HIS A 120 19.26 4.85 48.53
C HIS A 120 20.20 3.79 49.13
N ASN A 121 21.05 3.18 48.29
CA ASN A 121 22.00 2.14 48.69
C ASN A 121 21.37 1.02 49.55
N LYS A 122 20.17 0.57 49.16
CA LYS A 122 19.48 -0.51 49.86
C LYS A 122 20.26 -1.82 49.67
N ARG A 123 20.11 -2.77 50.60
CA ARG A 123 20.88 -4.04 50.64
C ARG A 123 20.62 -4.99 49.46
N ASN A 124 19.71 -4.65 48.54
CA ASN A 124 19.43 -5.47 47.37
C ASN A 124 20.61 -5.45 46.39
N MET A 125 20.93 -6.62 45.85
CA MET A 125 22.00 -6.79 44.88
C MET A 125 21.54 -6.30 43.50
N ILE A 126 22.33 -5.43 42.88
CA ILE A 126 22.12 -4.97 41.50
C ILE A 126 23.33 -5.43 40.68
N THR A 127 23.04 -6.15 39.61
CA THR A 127 24.03 -6.83 38.75
C THR A 127 23.81 -6.42 37.30
N TYR A 128 24.73 -6.83 36.42
CA TYR A 128 24.58 -6.64 34.97
C TYR A 128 23.24 -7.15 34.43
N SER A 129 22.73 -8.28 34.94
CA SER A 129 21.47 -8.87 34.48
C SER A 129 20.26 -7.97 34.71
N HIS A 130 20.26 -7.16 35.78
CA HIS A 130 19.21 -6.19 36.03
C HIS A 130 19.24 -5.04 35.02
N VAL A 131 20.44 -4.56 34.71
CA VAL A 131 20.64 -3.50 33.70
C VAL A 131 20.17 -4.01 32.34
N GLU A 132 20.68 -5.15 31.89
CA GLU A 132 20.31 -5.73 30.59
C GLU A 132 18.82 -6.05 30.48
N SER A 133 18.21 -6.54 31.56
CA SER A 133 16.76 -6.79 31.61
C SER A 133 15.95 -5.50 31.51
N PHE A 134 16.42 -4.39 32.11
CA PHE A 134 15.75 -3.10 31.96
C PHE A 134 15.86 -2.56 30.53
N TRP A 135 17.02 -2.70 29.89
CA TRP A 135 17.16 -2.33 28.48
C TRP A 135 16.29 -3.20 27.57
N ALA A 136 16.21 -4.51 27.81
CA ALA A 136 15.30 -5.38 27.07
C ALA A 136 13.83 -4.97 27.26
N PHE A 137 13.47 -4.54 28.47
CA PHE A 137 12.16 -3.96 28.76
C PHE A 137 11.91 -2.69 27.95
N LEU A 138 12.86 -1.74 27.88
CA LEU A 138 12.71 -0.50 27.10
C LEU A 138 12.55 -0.78 25.61
N ILE A 139 13.45 -1.59 25.04
CA ILE A 139 13.39 -2.00 23.62
C ILE A 139 12.02 -2.58 23.27
N SER A 140 11.41 -3.34 24.19
CA SER A 140 10.14 -4.03 23.93
C SER A 140 8.91 -3.15 24.15
N ASN A 141 9.03 -2.01 24.84
CA ASN A 141 7.87 -1.33 25.41
C ASN A 141 7.85 0.20 25.31
N ILE A 142 8.94 0.88 24.93
CA ILE A 142 8.98 2.34 24.92
C ILE A 142 7.94 2.96 23.97
N GLU A 143 7.68 2.31 22.83
CA GLU A 143 6.67 2.73 21.85
C GLU A 143 5.23 2.53 22.35
N LYS A 144 5.02 1.67 23.35
CA LYS A 144 3.69 1.43 23.95
C LYS A 144 3.34 2.46 25.03
N ILE A 145 4.19 3.47 25.22
CA ILE A 145 4.04 4.55 26.19
C ILE A 145 3.91 5.85 25.38
N THR A 146 2.67 6.22 25.07
CA THR A 146 2.33 7.39 24.25
C THR A 146 1.51 8.41 25.02
N VAL A 147 1.45 9.66 24.56
CA VAL A 147 0.59 10.69 25.16
C VAL A 147 -0.85 10.50 24.63
N LEU A 148 -1.85 10.63 25.50
CA LEU A 148 -3.25 10.67 25.10
C LEU A 148 -3.52 11.95 24.30
N GLY A 149 -4.16 11.84 23.13
CA GLY A 149 -4.27 12.96 22.19
C GLY A 149 -3.38 12.85 20.95
N SER A 150 -2.49 11.85 20.90
CA SER A 150 -1.55 11.66 19.79
C SER A 150 -2.25 11.30 18.46
N ILE A 151 -3.38 10.59 18.52
CA ILE A 151 -4.20 10.31 17.32
C ILE A 151 -4.86 11.60 16.83
N GLU A 152 -5.40 12.42 17.72
CA GLU A 152 -6.02 13.70 17.35
C GLU A 152 -5.00 14.68 16.76
N GLU A 153 -3.78 14.75 17.31
CA GLU A 153 -2.69 15.51 16.72
C GLU A 153 -2.32 14.99 15.33
N LEU A 154 -2.20 13.66 15.19
CA LEU A 154 -1.89 13.03 13.91
C LEU A 154 -2.96 13.32 12.85
N ILE A 155 -4.23 13.37 13.23
CA ILE A 155 -5.33 13.72 12.32
C ILE A 155 -5.21 15.17 11.82
N ILE A 156 -4.78 16.11 12.67
CA ILE A 156 -4.52 17.50 12.26
C ILE A 156 -3.31 17.57 11.32
N ASP A 157 -2.27 16.77 11.58
CA ASP A 157 -1.11 16.71 10.69
C ASP A 157 -1.50 16.15 9.31
N VAL A 158 -2.34 15.12 9.25
CA VAL A 158 -2.91 14.61 8.00
C VAL A 158 -3.69 15.73 7.28
N GLU A 159 -4.62 16.39 7.97
CA GLU A 159 -5.40 17.50 7.39
C GLU A 159 -4.50 18.62 6.87
N THR A 160 -3.47 19.00 7.63
CA THR A 160 -2.52 20.05 7.26
C THR A 160 -1.66 19.65 6.06
N PHE A 161 -1.27 18.38 5.98
CA PHE A 161 -0.46 17.85 4.88
C PHE A 161 -1.23 17.84 3.55
N PHE A 162 -2.51 17.49 3.60
CA PHE A 162 -3.37 17.46 2.41
C PHE A 162 -3.93 18.84 2.03
N ASP A 163 -3.90 19.82 2.93
CA ASP A 163 -4.23 21.22 2.64
C ASP A 163 -3.11 21.89 1.82
N ILE A 164 -3.35 22.04 0.50
CA ILE A 164 -2.41 22.65 -0.44
C ILE A 164 -2.09 24.13 -0.14
N SER A 165 -2.90 24.81 0.68
CA SER A 165 -2.60 26.18 1.12
C SER A 165 -1.54 26.23 2.22
N LYS A 166 -1.32 25.09 2.91
CA LYS A 166 -0.37 24.96 4.02
C LYS A 166 0.85 24.11 3.67
N THR A 167 0.65 23.06 2.86
CA THR A 167 1.70 22.10 2.50
C THR A 167 1.80 21.97 0.97
N PRO A 168 3.01 22.13 0.38
CA PRO A 168 3.19 21.95 -1.06
C PRO A 168 2.72 20.57 -1.55
N ALA A 169 2.12 20.52 -2.74
CA ALA A 169 1.56 19.28 -3.29
C ALA A 169 2.61 18.17 -3.51
N ASN A 170 3.88 18.54 -3.66
CA ASN A 170 5.01 17.65 -3.88
C ASN A 170 5.81 17.33 -2.60
N GLU A 171 5.36 17.76 -1.42
CA GLU A 171 6.00 17.39 -0.16
C GLU A 171 6.04 15.84 -0.01
N PRO A 172 7.20 15.24 0.33
CA PRO A 172 7.31 13.80 0.51
C PRO A 172 6.46 13.29 1.69
N PHE A 173 5.95 12.06 1.56
CA PHE A 173 5.10 11.44 2.59
C PHE A 173 5.90 10.81 3.74
N ASP A 174 7.23 10.69 3.63
CA ASP A 174 8.08 9.89 4.52
C ASP A 174 7.82 10.18 5.99
N LYS A 175 7.92 11.46 6.37
CA LYS A 175 7.73 11.93 7.75
C LYS A 175 6.31 11.65 8.27
N LEU A 176 5.29 11.90 7.44
CA LEU A 176 3.91 11.66 7.83
C LEU A 176 3.65 10.17 8.00
N SER A 177 4.11 9.34 7.06
CA SER A 177 3.93 7.89 7.11
C SER A 177 4.62 7.27 8.32
N GLU A 178 5.83 7.72 8.67
CA GLU A 178 6.55 7.28 9.87
C GLU A 178 5.81 7.68 11.15
N LYS A 179 5.32 8.93 11.22
CA LYS A 179 4.52 9.39 12.36
C LYS A 179 3.23 8.58 12.51
N ILE A 180 2.54 8.26 11.41
CA ILE A 180 1.34 7.41 11.43
C ILE A 180 1.66 6.04 12.01
N LEU A 181 2.69 5.36 11.48
CA LEU A 181 2.98 3.97 11.84
C LEU A 181 3.59 3.81 13.24
N THR A 182 4.24 4.85 13.76
CA THR A 182 4.75 4.89 15.14
C THR A 182 3.67 5.26 16.15
N THR A 183 2.66 6.06 15.75
CA THR A 183 1.56 6.48 16.64
C THR A 183 0.44 5.44 16.69
N VAL A 184 0.07 4.86 15.55
CA VAL A 184 -1.08 3.96 15.40
C VAL A 184 -0.58 2.54 15.21
N THR A 185 -0.29 1.87 16.33
CA THR A 185 0.44 0.59 16.32
C THR A 185 -0.47 -0.62 16.52
N LYS A 186 -1.67 -0.40 17.08
CA LYS A 186 -2.61 -1.48 17.42
C LYS A 186 -3.88 -1.40 16.58
N LYS A 187 -4.50 -2.56 16.40
CA LYS A 187 -5.77 -2.71 15.68
C LYS A 187 -6.88 -1.77 16.20
N ASP A 188 -7.07 -1.68 17.51
CA ASP A 188 -8.12 -0.83 18.09
C ASP A 188 -7.87 0.67 17.81
N GLU A 189 -6.61 1.09 17.74
CA GLU A 189 -6.22 2.46 17.38
C GLU A 189 -6.49 2.70 15.88
N MET A 190 -6.17 1.73 15.02
CA MET A 190 -6.42 1.78 13.57
C MET A 190 -7.92 1.90 13.26
N MET A 191 -8.77 1.17 13.98
CA MET A 191 -10.23 1.24 13.83
C MET A 191 -10.78 2.65 14.07
N ILE A 192 -10.14 3.43 14.95
CA ILE A 192 -10.53 4.81 15.26
C ILE A 192 -9.87 5.78 14.28
N PHE A 193 -8.61 5.56 13.94
CA PHE A 193 -7.79 6.48 13.16
C PHE A 193 -8.14 6.46 11.67
N ILE A 194 -8.24 5.28 11.04
CA ILE A 194 -8.42 5.14 9.60
C ILE A 194 -9.63 5.92 9.07
N PRO A 195 -10.83 5.83 9.67
CA PRO A 195 -12.00 6.60 9.20
C PRO A 195 -11.75 8.11 9.23
N GLN A 196 -11.11 8.61 10.29
CA GLN A 196 -10.79 10.04 10.44
C GLN A 196 -9.72 10.48 9.45
N MET A 197 -8.69 9.66 9.24
CA MET A 197 -7.63 9.92 8.28
C MET A 197 -8.21 10.06 6.87
N VAL A 198 -9.07 9.12 6.45
CA VAL A 198 -9.74 9.14 5.14
C VAL A 198 -10.57 10.41 4.98
N HIS A 199 -11.37 10.76 5.99
CA HIS A 199 -12.19 11.97 5.94
C HIS A 199 -11.36 13.26 5.85
N LYS A 200 -10.15 13.29 6.45
CA LYS A 200 -9.27 14.46 6.42
C LYS A 200 -8.36 14.55 5.20
N MET A 201 -7.98 13.42 4.61
CA MET A 201 -7.12 13.41 3.43
C MET A 201 -7.90 13.60 2.13
N CYS A 202 -9.16 13.15 2.07
CA CYS A 202 -9.98 13.22 0.87
C CYS A 202 -10.78 14.54 0.80
N THR A 203 -11.03 15.00 -0.42
CA THR A 203 -11.99 16.09 -0.67
C THR A 203 -13.40 15.51 -0.83
N HIS A 204 -14.41 16.36 -0.88
CA HIS A 204 -15.81 15.93 -1.03
C HIS A 204 -16.44 16.56 -2.27
N ASP A 205 -17.23 15.79 -3.02
CA ASP A 205 -18.05 16.32 -4.11
C ASP A 205 -19.30 17.06 -3.59
N HIS A 206 -20.13 17.56 -4.50
CA HIS A 206 -21.39 18.25 -4.14
C HIS A 206 -22.42 17.35 -3.44
N ALA A 207 -22.33 16.03 -3.63
CA ALA A 207 -23.16 15.03 -2.97
C ALA A 207 -22.52 14.51 -1.66
N ASN A 208 -21.40 15.11 -1.24
CA ASN A 208 -20.62 14.74 -0.06
C ASN A 208 -19.99 13.35 -0.15
N ASN A 209 -19.74 12.84 -1.35
CA ASN A 209 -18.93 11.63 -1.57
C ASN A 209 -17.45 11.97 -1.47
N LEU A 210 -16.65 11.02 -0.98
CA LEU A 210 -15.19 11.16 -0.90
C LEU A 210 -14.58 11.11 -2.30
N ILE A 211 -13.83 12.14 -2.67
CA ILE A 211 -13.02 12.20 -3.89
C ILE A 211 -11.59 11.82 -3.53
N TRP A 212 -11.09 10.79 -4.20
CA TRP A 212 -9.71 10.32 -4.08
C TRP A 212 -8.84 10.86 -5.22
N ASP A 213 -7.61 11.25 -4.89
CA ASP A 213 -6.62 11.71 -5.85
C ASP A 213 -5.29 10.94 -5.77
N PHE A 214 -4.33 11.31 -6.63
CA PHE A 214 -3.01 10.70 -6.65
C PHE A 214 -2.21 10.87 -5.36
N ARG A 215 -2.40 11.98 -4.62
CA ARG A 215 -1.71 12.19 -3.34
C ARG A 215 -2.29 11.25 -2.29
N ASN A 216 -3.61 11.03 -2.30
CA ASN A 216 -4.27 10.08 -1.41
C ASN A 216 -3.68 8.68 -1.61
N TYR A 217 -3.65 8.21 -2.86
CA TYR A 217 -3.09 6.91 -3.19
C TYR A 217 -1.57 6.83 -2.95
N GLY A 218 -0.84 7.93 -3.11
CA GLY A 218 0.59 8.03 -2.80
C GLY A 218 0.89 7.75 -1.33
N LEU A 219 0.15 8.38 -0.41
CA LEU A 219 0.29 8.10 1.02
C LEU A 219 -0.07 6.64 1.34
N LEU A 220 -1.15 6.10 0.76
CA LEU A 220 -1.52 4.70 0.98
C LEU A 220 -0.43 3.74 0.51
N ASN A 221 0.22 4.02 -0.62
CA ASN A 221 1.33 3.21 -1.11
C ASN A 221 2.49 3.18 -0.09
N GLU A 222 2.87 4.34 0.46
CA GLU A 222 3.90 4.43 1.49
C GLU A 222 3.55 3.66 2.76
N LEU A 223 2.32 3.81 3.24
CA LEU A 223 1.84 3.09 4.42
C LEU A 223 1.81 1.58 4.16
N PHE A 224 1.40 1.16 2.97
CA PHE A 224 1.25 -0.26 2.63
C PHE A 224 2.58 -0.97 2.41
N LEU A 225 3.59 -0.26 1.92
CA LEU A 225 4.95 -0.80 1.83
C LEU A 225 5.58 -1.04 3.21
N LYS A 226 5.17 -0.28 4.23
CA LYS A 226 5.81 -0.27 5.56
C LYS A 226 5.08 -1.10 6.62
N SER A 227 3.78 -1.37 6.48
CA SER A 227 3.00 -2.06 7.51
C SER A 227 1.86 -2.94 6.97
N GLU A 228 2.09 -4.25 6.92
CA GLU A 228 1.06 -5.23 6.53
C GLU A 228 -0.19 -5.18 7.43
N LEU A 229 0.00 -4.93 8.73
CA LEU A 229 -1.12 -4.82 9.68
C LEU A 229 -2.01 -3.62 9.33
N PHE A 230 -1.41 -2.44 9.11
CA PHE A 230 -2.15 -1.24 8.75
C PHE A 230 -2.94 -1.46 7.48
N SER A 231 -2.30 -2.04 6.47
CA SER A 231 -2.93 -2.28 5.18
C SER A 231 -4.12 -3.24 5.25
N LYS A 232 -4.02 -4.32 6.05
CA LYS A 232 -5.13 -5.26 6.25
C LYS A 232 -6.33 -4.58 6.91
N GLU A 233 -6.10 -3.78 7.94
CA GLU A 233 -7.19 -3.04 8.60
C GLU A 233 -7.77 -1.95 7.69
N PHE A 234 -6.94 -1.32 6.84
CA PHE A 234 -7.39 -0.33 5.87
C PHE A 234 -8.28 -0.94 4.78
N ILE A 235 -7.89 -2.09 4.22
CA ILE A 235 -8.72 -2.78 3.23
C ILE A 235 -10.04 -3.24 3.83
N LYS A 236 -10.01 -3.74 5.07
CA LYS A 236 -11.23 -4.09 5.79
C LYS A 236 -12.15 -2.87 5.91
N TYR A 237 -11.60 -1.71 6.27
CA TYR A 237 -12.37 -0.46 6.32
C TYR A 237 -12.99 -0.12 4.95
N LEU A 238 -12.23 -0.20 3.86
CA LEU A 238 -12.77 0.12 2.51
C LEU A 238 -13.88 -0.85 2.08
N ASP A 239 -13.73 -2.15 2.35
CA ASP A 239 -14.72 -3.20 2.05
C ASP A 239 -16.02 -2.97 2.84
N GLU A 240 -15.91 -2.70 4.14
CA GLU A 240 -17.06 -2.50 5.04
C GLU A 240 -17.82 -1.18 4.83
N ASN A 241 -17.20 -0.17 4.22
CA ASN A 241 -17.78 1.18 4.06
C ASN A 241 -18.14 1.52 2.60
N ASN A 242 -18.32 0.52 1.72
CA ASN A 242 -18.67 0.72 0.30
C ASN A 242 -17.64 1.56 -0.49
N LEU A 243 -16.36 1.49 -0.15
CA LEU A 243 -15.27 2.23 -0.81
C LEU A 243 -14.43 1.32 -1.72
N LYS A 244 -15.05 0.29 -2.31
CA LYS A 244 -14.37 -0.70 -3.14
C LYS A 244 -13.78 -0.14 -4.42
N HIS A 245 -14.42 0.88 -5.02
CA HIS A 245 -13.87 1.54 -6.20
C HIS A 245 -12.54 2.23 -5.89
N ALA A 246 -12.44 2.93 -4.76
CA ALA A 246 -11.18 3.54 -4.31
C ALA A 246 -10.08 2.48 -4.07
N LEU A 247 -10.44 1.29 -3.54
CA LEU A 247 -9.51 0.17 -3.43
C LEU A 247 -9.02 -0.32 -4.80
N VAL A 248 -9.94 -0.50 -5.76
CA VAL A 248 -9.58 -0.96 -7.11
C VAL A 248 -8.72 0.07 -7.83
N ASP A 249 -9.02 1.36 -7.69
CA ASP A 249 -8.24 2.45 -8.25
C ASP A 249 -6.83 2.52 -7.66
N PHE A 250 -6.71 2.37 -6.34
CA PHE A 250 -5.43 2.23 -5.66
C PHE A 250 -4.62 1.03 -6.21
N LEU A 251 -5.27 -0.13 -6.35
CA LEU A 251 -4.61 -1.34 -6.84
C LEU A 251 -4.29 -1.30 -8.34
N LYS A 252 -5.05 -0.56 -9.15
CA LYS A 252 -4.72 -0.27 -10.55
C LYS A 252 -3.49 0.63 -10.65
N LEU A 253 -3.35 1.58 -9.72
CA LEU A 253 -2.17 2.45 -9.66
C LEU A 253 -0.94 1.73 -9.11
N TYR A 254 -1.12 0.85 -8.12
CA TYR A 254 -0.06 0.08 -7.47
C TYR A 254 -0.36 -1.43 -7.43
N PRO A 255 -0.32 -2.14 -8.58
CA PRO A 255 -0.69 -3.56 -8.66
C PRO A 255 0.16 -4.49 -7.77
N VAL A 256 1.37 -4.06 -7.38
CA VAL A 256 2.27 -4.79 -6.47
C VAL A 256 1.60 -5.14 -5.15
N HIS A 257 0.63 -4.33 -4.70
CA HIS A 257 -0.06 -4.55 -3.44
C HIS A 257 -1.13 -5.63 -3.50
N ALA A 258 -1.48 -6.18 -4.68
CA ALA A 258 -2.60 -7.13 -4.83
C ALA A 258 -2.56 -8.32 -3.86
N ASN A 259 -1.37 -8.83 -3.50
CA ASN A 259 -1.20 -9.96 -2.57
C ASN A 259 -1.85 -9.72 -1.20
N ILE A 260 -2.07 -8.48 -0.81
CA ILE A 260 -2.74 -8.14 0.43
C ILE A 260 -4.18 -8.66 0.52
N LEU A 261 -4.83 -8.89 -0.63
CA LEU A 261 -6.20 -9.40 -0.69
C LEU A 261 -6.28 -10.88 -0.30
N ARG A 262 -5.14 -11.56 -0.13
CA ARG A 262 -5.08 -12.99 0.20
C ARG A 262 -5.94 -13.31 1.42
N GLY A 263 -6.85 -14.27 1.23
CA GLY A 263 -7.83 -14.68 2.25
C GLY A 263 -9.20 -13.99 2.12
N ASN A 264 -9.33 -12.92 1.32
CA ASN A 264 -10.62 -12.29 1.01
C ASN A 264 -11.15 -12.74 -0.36
N ASN A 265 -11.50 -14.03 -0.47
CA ASN A 265 -11.93 -14.65 -1.74
C ASN A 265 -13.15 -13.98 -2.38
N ARG A 266 -14.07 -13.48 -1.54
CA ARG A 266 -15.26 -12.75 -2.01
C ARG A 266 -14.85 -11.44 -2.69
N LEU A 267 -14.02 -10.63 -2.04
CA LEU A 267 -13.54 -9.36 -2.59
C LEU A 267 -12.70 -9.59 -3.84
N ILE A 268 -11.81 -10.58 -3.85
CA ILE A 268 -11.02 -10.95 -5.04
C ILE A 268 -11.96 -11.24 -6.22
N ARG A 269 -13.01 -12.03 -6.01
CA ARG A 269 -14.01 -12.34 -7.04
C ARG A 269 -14.74 -11.10 -7.52
N GLU A 270 -15.25 -10.28 -6.61
CA GLU A 270 -15.93 -9.02 -6.95
C GLU A 270 -15.02 -8.10 -7.78
N ILE A 271 -13.72 -8.02 -7.44
CA ILE A 271 -12.76 -7.20 -8.19
C ILE A 271 -12.66 -7.64 -9.64
N TRP A 272 -12.30 -8.89 -9.94
CA TRP A 272 -12.09 -9.31 -11.33
C TRP A 272 -13.41 -9.49 -12.09
N TYR A 273 -14.52 -9.78 -11.40
CA TYR A 273 -15.80 -10.05 -12.04
C TYR A 273 -16.60 -8.78 -12.35
N SER A 274 -16.69 -7.81 -11.44
CA SER A 274 -17.51 -6.61 -11.65
C SER A 274 -16.69 -5.33 -11.71
N LEU A 275 -15.75 -5.12 -10.79
CA LEU A 275 -15.18 -3.80 -10.56
C LEU A 275 -14.03 -3.42 -11.51
N LEU A 276 -13.35 -4.41 -12.09
CA LEU A 276 -12.09 -4.16 -12.81
C LEU A 276 -12.25 -3.20 -13.99
N PHE A 277 -13.33 -3.31 -14.75
CA PHE A 277 -13.60 -2.48 -15.94
C PHE A 277 -14.69 -1.43 -15.73
N GLU A 278 -15.16 -1.24 -14.49
CA GLU A 278 -16.03 -0.12 -14.18
C GLU A 278 -15.28 1.20 -14.34
N TYR A 279 -16.01 2.24 -14.73
CA TYR A 279 -15.44 3.56 -14.96
C TYR A 279 -14.83 4.11 -13.66
N PRO A 280 -13.51 4.34 -13.61
CA PRO A 280 -12.88 4.90 -12.43
C PRO A 280 -13.26 6.38 -12.29
N GLU A 281 -13.20 6.91 -11.06
CA GLU A 281 -13.37 8.35 -10.82
C GLU A 281 -12.27 9.15 -11.53
N ILE A 282 -11.07 8.59 -11.61
CA ILE A 282 -9.93 9.17 -12.32
C ILE A 282 -9.75 8.46 -13.67
N MET A 283 -10.11 9.14 -14.77
CA MET A 283 -10.14 8.57 -16.12
C MET A 283 -8.82 7.88 -16.54
N ILE A 284 -7.66 8.38 -16.14
CA ILE A 284 -6.36 7.77 -16.53
C ILE A 284 -6.12 6.40 -15.87
N LEU A 285 -6.83 6.06 -14.79
CA LEU A 285 -6.75 4.74 -14.16
C LEU A 285 -7.47 3.65 -14.97
N SER A 286 -8.25 4.03 -15.99
CA SER A 286 -8.92 3.09 -16.91
C SER A 286 -7.96 2.26 -17.77
N HIS A 287 -6.65 2.53 -17.71
CA HIS A 287 -5.62 1.91 -18.54
C HIS A 287 -4.83 0.77 -17.85
N ASN A 288 -5.09 0.48 -16.57
CA ASN A 288 -4.29 -0.46 -15.76
C ASN A 288 -5.07 -1.70 -15.28
N SER A 289 -6.22 -1.97 -15.88
CA SER A 289 -7.09 -3.09 -15.54
C SER A 289 -6.37 -4.42 -15.76
N ILE A 290 -5.68 -4.56 -16.89
CA ILE A 290 -4.92 -5.77 -17.21
C ILE A 290 -3.73 -5.95 -16.28
N SER A 291 -3.03 -4.86 -15.92
CA SER A 291 -1.92 -4.91 -14.97
C SER A 291 -2.36 -5.41 -13.59
N LEU A 292 -3.51 -4.95 -13.10
CA LEU A 292 -4.08 -5.45 -11.85
C LEU A 292 -4.50 -6.92 -11.98
N TYR A 293 -5.20 -7.30 -13.04
CA TYR A 293 -5.59 -8.70 -13.27
C TYR A 293 -4.37 -9.64 -13.32
N CYS A 294 -3.31 -9.25 -14.03
CA CYS A 294 -2.07 -10.01 -14.07
C CYS A 294 -1.41 -10.10 -12.69
N SER A 295 -1.54 -9.08 -11.85
CA SER A 295 -1.08 -9.16 -10.47
C SER A 295 -1.88 -10.16 -9.63
N LEU A 296 -3.20 -10.27 -9.85
CA LEU A 296 -4.02 -11.31 -9.20
C LEU A 296 -3.56 -12.72 -9.61
N LEU A 297 -3.25 -12.92 -10.89
CA LEU A 297 -2.73 -14.19 -11.43
C LEU A 297 -1.36 -14.53 -10.84
N ARG A 298 -0.39 -13.60 -10.89
CA ARG A 298 0.97 -13.82 -10.36
C ARG A 298 1.00 -14.16 -8.87
N ASN A 299 0.03 -13.64 -8.10
CA ASN A 299 -0.08 -13.92 -6.68
C ASN A 299 -0.97 -15.14 -6.37
N GLU A 300 -1.42 -15.87 -7.39
CA GLU A 300 -2.29 -17.05 -7.27
C GLU A 300 -3.56 -16.78 -6.47
N LEU A 301 -4.14 -15.59 -6.65
CA LEU A 301 -5.32 -15.16 -5.88
C LEU A 301 -6.64 -15.66 -6.48
N ILE A 302 -6.64 -16.03 -7.77
CA ILE A 302 -7.79 -16.61 -8.46
C ILE A 302 -7.64 -18.14 -8.40
N PRO A 303 -8.61 -18.88 -7.82
CA PRO A 303 -8.58 -20.33 -7.80
C PRO A 303 -8.50 -20.93 -9.21
N LYS A 304 -7.82 -22.07 -9.36
CA LYS A 304 -7.61 -22.72 -10.66
C LYS A 304 -8.92 -23.04 -11.38
N GLU A 305 -9.94 -23.39 -10.62
CA GLU A 305 -11.28 -23.74 -11.11
C GLU A 305 -12.04 -22.52 -11.67
N GLN A 306 -11.61 -21.29 -11.33
CA GLN A 306 -12.21 -20.03 -11.79
C GLN A 306 -11.39 -19.36 -12.90
N LEU A 307 -10.24 -19.94 -13.30
CA LEU A 307 -9.36 -19.28 -14.28
C LEU A 307 -10.03 -19.11 -15.64
N GLU A 308 -10.67 -20.16 -16.16
CA GLU A 308 -11.35 -20.11 -17.47
C GLU A 308 -12.48 -19.07 -17.47
N GLU A 309 -13.36 -19.11 -16.46
CA GLU A 309 -14.41 -18.11 -16.26
C GLU A 309 -13.82 -16.68 -16.20
N SER A 310 -12.72 -16.52 -15.46
CA SER A 310 -12.07 -15.21 -15.35
C SER A 310 -11.51 -14.74 -16.69
N PHE A 311 -10.96 -15.61 -17.53
CA PHE A 311 -10.44 -15.23 -18.85
C PHE A 311 -11.55 -14.72 -19.76
N GLU A 312 -12.69 -15.44 -19.81
CA GLU A 312 -13.86 -15.02 -20.57
C GLU A 312 -14.37 -13.66 -20.09
N ARG A 313 -14.47 -13.48 -18.76
CA ARG A 313 -14.95 -12.23 -18.18
C ARG A 313 -14.02 -11.05 -18.47
N ILE A 314 -12.71 -11.25 -18.36
CA ILE A 314 -11.71 -10.22 -18.69
C ILE A 314 -11.74 -9.89 -20.18
N PHE A 315 -11.91 -10.89 -21.04
CA PHE A 315 -12.07 -10.68 -22.47
C PHE A 315 -13.31 -9.84 -22.79
N SER A 316 -14.47 -10.15 -22.22
CA SER A 316 -15.68 -9.31 -22.37
C SER A 316 -15.45 -7.89 -21.83
N GLY A 317 -14.79 -7.75 -20.67
CA GLY A 317 -14.47 -6.44 -20.10
C GLY A 317 -13.56 -5.59 -20.99
N LEU A 318 -12.64 -6.21 -21.73
CA LEU A 318 -11.82 -5.52 -22.73
C LEU A 318 -12.65 -4.99 -23.91
N ILE A 319 -13.73 -5.67 -24.27
CA ILE A 319 -14.62 -5.24 -25.35
C ILE A 319 -15.49 -4.07 -24.88
N ASP A 320 -16.10 -4.21 -23.71
CA ASP A 320 -17.13 -3.29 -23.23
C ASP A 320 -16.55 -2.00 -22.63
N GLY A 321 -15.50 -2.13 -21.82
CA GLY A 321 -15.06 -1.08 -20.90
C GLY A 321 -13.62 -0.61 -21.09
N ALA A 322 -12.75 -1.41 -21.72
CA ALA A 322 -11.35 -1.02 -21.85
C ALA A 322 -11.17 0.14 -22.83
N ILE A 323 -10.34 1.09 -22.38
CA ILE A 323 -9.90 2.23 -23.17
C ILE A 323 -8.39 2.25 -23.06
N GLY A 324 -7.67 2.14 -24.18
CA GLY A 324 -6.22 2.41 -24.21
C GLY A 324 -5.33 1.53 -23.33
N GLU A 325 -5.80 0.37 -22.86
CA GLU A 325 -5.01 -0.61 -22.09
C GLU A 325 -3.71 -0.92 -22.83
N LYS A 326 -2.59 -0.79 -22.10
CA LYS A 326 -1.25 -1.16 -22.57
C LYS A 326 -0.79 -2.38 -21.81
N ILE A 327 -0.20 -3.33 -22.52
CA ILE A 327 0.28 -4.58 -21.94
C ILE A 327 1.79 -4.52 -21.91
N SER A 328 2.37 -4.62 -20.72
CA SER A 328 3.82 -4.77 -20.54
C SER A 328 4.27 -6.18 -20.97
N GLU A 329 5.57 -6.37 -21.24
CA GLU A 329 6.08 -7.72 -21.55
C GLU A 329 5.86 -8.72 -20.40
N ILE A 330 5.92 -8.24 -19.16
CA ILE A 330 5.70 -9.05 -17.96
C ILE A 330 4.24 -9.50 -17.88
N ASP A 331 3.30 -8.58 -18.14
CA ASP A 331 1.87 -8.90 -18.14
C ASP A 331 1.50 -9.82 -19.31
N TYR A 332 2.08 -9.60 -20.49
CA TYR A 332 1.91 -10.50 -21.63
C TYR A 332 2.38 -11.92 -21.29
N THR A 333 3.57 -12.04 -20.70
CA THR A 333 4.14 -13.34 -20.27
C THR A 333 3.24 -14.01 -19.25
N THR A 334 2.75 -13.24 -18.26
CA THR A 334 1.81 -13.72 -17.24
C THR A 334 0.54 -14.31 -17.88
N LEU A 335 -0.10 -13.57 -18.78
CA LEU A 335 -1.31 -14.01 -19.48
C LEU A 335 -1.06 -15.27 -20.31
N LYS A 336 0.09 -15.34 -20.99
CA LYS A 336 0.50 -16.50 -21.80
C LYS A 336 0.69 -17.76 -20.96
N GLU A 337 1.42 -17.66 -19.86
CA GLU A 337 1.68 -18.79 -18.96
C GLU A 337 0.39 -19.35 -18.35
N HIS A 338 -0.59 -18.49 -18.09
CA HIS A 338 -1.89 -18.90 -17.54
C HIS A 338 -2.88 -19.37 -18.63
N GLY A 339 -2.53 -19.26 -19.91
CA GLY A 339 -3.33 -19.77 -21.02
C GLY A 339 -4.46 -18.83 -21.48
N PHE A 340 -4.44 -17.55 -21.09
CA PHE A 340 -5.43 -16.55 -21.50
C PHE A 340 -5.54 -16.45 -23.03
N PHE A 341 -4.41 -16.57 -23.76
CA PHE A 341 -4.39 -16.46 -25.22
C PHE A 341 -5.05 -17.63 -25.96
N LYS A 342 -5.49 -18.70 -25.27
CA LYS A 342 -6.30 -19.76 -25.89
C LYS A 342 -7.61 -19.23 -26.48
N ILE A 343 -8.16 -18.15 -25.90
CA ILE A 343 -9.32 -17.44 -26.45
C ILE A 343 -8.99 -16.93 -27.86
N PHE A 344 -7.84 -16.27 -28.02
CA PHE A 344 -7.38 -15.77 -29.31
C PHE A 344 -6.98 -16.90 -30.26
N ASP A 345 -6.42 -18.00 -29.76
CA ASP A 345 -6.14 -19.18 -30.59
C ASP A 345 -7.44 -19.72 -31.20
N SER A 346 -8.49 -19.93 -30.40
CA SER A 346 -9.81 -20.37 -30.87
C SER A 346 -10.38 -19.42 -31.94
N ILE A 347 -10.39 -18.11 -31.66
CA ILE A 347 -10.92 -17.09 -32.59
C ILE A 347 -10.13 -17.11 -33.91
N PHE A 348 -8.80 -17.11 -33.85
CA PHE A 348 -7.94 -17.02 -35.04
C PHE A 348 -7.74 -18.36 -35.77
N THR A 349 -8.20 -19.47 -35.21
CA THR A 349 -8.25 -20.78 -35.89
C THR A 349 -9.65 -21.15 -36.38
N GLY A 350 -10.67 -20.37 -36.01
CA GLY A 350 -12.05 -20.62 -36.38
C GLY A 350 -12.74 -21.70 -35.54
N GLU A 351 -12.22 -22.01 -34.35
CA GLU A 351 -12.90 -22.88 -33.39
C GLU A 351 -14.07 -22.13 -32.73
N ASP A 352 -15.24 -22.76 -32.69
CA ASP A 352 -16.49 -22.12 -32.22
C ASP A 352 -16.53 -21.78 -30.73
N LYS A 353 -15.59 -22.28 -29.93
CA LYS A 353 -15.64 -22.23 -28.46
C LYS A 353 -15.83 -20.82 -27.89
N TYR A 354 -15.19 -19.81 -28.49
CA TYR A 354 -15.21 -18.43 -28.00
C TYR A 354 -15.78 -17.42 -29.00
N ASN A 355 -16.32 -17.88 -30.14
CA ASN A 355 -16.83 -17.01 -31.20
C ASN A 355 -17.99 -16.13 -30.71
N GLU A 356 -18.81 -16.64 -29.80
CA GLU A 356 -19.92 -15.89 -29.17
C GLU A 356 -19.44 -14.67 -28.36
N LEU A 357 -18.19 -14.66 -27.87
CA LEU A 357 -17.63 -13.53 -27.13
C LEU A 357 -17.29 -12.33 -28.02
N CYS A 358 -17.18 -12.53 -29.34
CA CYS A 358 -16.82 -11.49 -30.30
C CYS A 358 -18.03 -10.79 -30.93
N GLY A 359 -19.25 -11.08 -30.47
CA GLY A 359 -20.51 -10.49 -30.95
C GLY A 359 -21.33 -11.41 -31.86
N GLU A 360 -22.59 -11.04 -32.11
CA GLU A 360 -23.58 -11.85 -32.85
C GLU A 360 -23.27 -12.02 -34.34
N THR A 361 -22.40 -11.17 -34.92
CA THR A 361 -22.08 -11.23 -36.35
C THR A 361 -20.60 -11.04 -36.66
N VAL A 362 -20.20 -11.72 -37.72
CA VAL A 362 -18.91 -11.75 -38.41
C VAL A 362 -18.58 -10.39 -39.09
N ASN A 363 -19.10 -9.26 -38.59
CA ASN A 363 -18.77 -7.89 -39.01
C ASN A 363 -18.71 -6.92 -37.82
N ASP A 364 -18.77 -7.41 -36.59
CA ASP A 364 -18.64 -6.57 -35.41
C ASP A 364 -17.19 -6.16 -35.19
N PHE A 365 -16.76 -5.09 -35.84
CA PHE A 365 -15.43 -4.51 -35.65
C PHE A 365 -15.26 -3.78 -34.30
N HIS A 366 -16.28 -3.74 -33.43
CA HIS A 366 -16.16 -3.10 -32.14
C HIS A 366 -15.14 -3.80 -31.25
N TRP A 367 -15.23 -5.13 -31.10
CA TRP A 367 -14.26 -5.88 -30.30
C TRP A 367 -12.84 -5.75 -30.87
N ALA A 368 -12.68 -5.87 -32.20
CA ALA A 368 -11.38 -5.79 -32.85
C ALA A 368 -10.69 -4.44 -32.60
N ASN A 369 -11.46 -3.33 -32.65
CA ASN A 369 -10.93 -2.01 -32.34
C ASN A 369 -10.60 -1.83 -30.85
N ARG A 370 -11.48 -2.30 -29.96
CA ARG A 370 -11.33 -2.19 -28.49
C ARG A 370 -10.16 -3.01 -27.97
N CYS A 371 -9.98 -4.20 -28.52
CA CYS A 371 -8.91 -5.14 -28.18
C CYS A 371 -7.65 -4.98 -29.06
N SER A 372 -7.53 -3.89 -29.82
CA SER A 372 -6.43 -3.69 -30.78
C SER A 372 -5.03 -3.89 -30.20
N THR A 373 -4.75 -3.37 -29.00
CA THR A 373 -3.44 -3.55 -28.34
C THR A 373 -3.16 -5.02 -28.01
N ILE A 374 -4.14 -5.75 -27.47
CA ILE A 374 -3.94 -7.14 -27.06
C ILE A 374 -3.88 -8.08 -28.27
N ILE A 375 -4.69 -7.83 -29.30
CA ILE A 375 -4.66 -8.57 -30.57
C ILE A 375 -3.30 -8.40 -31.24
N THR A 376 -2.79 -7.17 -31.35
CA THR A 376 -1.49 -6.93 -31.98
C THR A 376 -0.35 -7.57 -31.20
N LYS A 377 -0.39 -7.52 -29.87
CA LYS A 377 0.59 -8.21 -29.02
C LYS A 377 0.51 -9.73 -29.17
N TYR A 378 -0.69 -10.30 -29.30
CA TYR A 378 -0.89 -11.71 -29.62
C TYR A 378 -0.29 -12.05 -30.99
N LEU A 379 -0.63 -11.32 -32.06
CA LEU A 379 -0.12 -11.55 -33.41
C LEU A 379 1.41 -11.40 -33.50
N GLU A 380 1.99 -10.48 -32.73
CA GLU A 380 3.45 -10.30 -32.62
C GLU A 380 4.15 -11.55 -32.07
N ASN A 381 3.47 -12.37 -31.26
CA ASN A 381 4.09 -13.50 -30.56
C ASN A 381 3.55 -14.87 -30.99
N ALA A 382 2.40 -14.92 -31.65
CA ALA A 382 1.81 -16.15 -32.16
C ALA A 382 2.55 -16.61 -33.43
N PRO A 383 2.67 -17.93 -33.65
CA PRO A 383 3.08 -18.49 -34.95
C PRO A 383 2.12 -18.03 -36.05
N ILE A 384 2.61 -17.72 -37.24
CA ILE A 384 1.71 -17.46 -38.38
C ILE A 384 1.33 -18.80 -39.01
N SER A 385 0.03 -19.03 -39.22
CA SER A 385 -0.50 -20.22 -39.90
C SER A 385 -1.52 -19.82 -40.96
N LYS A 386 -1.87 -20.76 -41.84
CA LYS A 386 -2.90 -20.56 -42.88
C LYS A 386 -4.23 -20.08 -42.29
N GLU A 387 -4.68 -20.69 -41.21
CA GLU A 387 -5.95 -20.39 -40.54
C GLU A 387 -5.94 -18.95 -40.01
N ARG A 388 -4.86 -18.55 -39.34
CA ARG A 388 -4.70 -17.19 -38.81
C ARG A 388 -4.66 -16.15 -39.94
N VAL A 389 -3.99 -16.45 -41.06
CA VAL A 389 -3.97 -15.58 -42.24
C VAL A 389 -5.38 -15.44 -42.82
N ASN A 390 -6.14 -16.53 -42.92
CA ASN A 390 -7.52 -16.48 -43.40
C ASN A 390 -8.41 -15.60 -42.51
N VAL A 391 -8.28 -15.67 -41.18
CA VAL A 391 -8.99 -14.79 -40.24
C VAL A 391 -8.54 -13.33 -40.38
N LEU A 392 -7.24 -13.07 -40.61
CA LEU A 392 -6.74 -11.71 -40.89
C LEU A 392 -7.35 -11.14 -42.17
N SER A 393 -7.46 -11.95 -43.23
CA SER A 393 -8.09 -11.55 -44.49
C SER A 393 -9.57 -11.21 -44.30
N TRP A 394 -10.26 -11.93 -43.41
CA TRP A 394 -11.62 -11.61 -43.02
C TRP A 394 -11.71 -10.32 -42.19
N LEU A 395 -10.80 -10.09 -41.23
CA LEU A 395 -10.77 -8.85 -40.42
C LEU A 395 -10.44 -7.60 -41.25
N PHE A 396 -9.71 -7.75 -42.37
CA PHE A 396 -9.32 -6.65 -43.25
C PHE A 396 -9.75 -6.92 -44.71
N PRO A 397 -11.06 -6.88 -45.01
CA PRO A 397 -11.53 -7.14 -46.37
C PRO A 397 -11.14 -6.00 -47.33
N TYR A 398 -10.69 -6.34 -48.54
CA TYR A 398 -10.20 -5.39 -49.56
C TYR A 398 -11.21 -4.29 -49.95
N ASN A 399 -12.52 -4.58 -49.88
CA ASN A 399 -13.61 -3.67 -50.30
C ASN A 399 -14.63 -3.36 -49.20
N GLY A 400 -14.32 -3.63 -47.93
CA GLY A 400 -15.28 -3.54 -46.82
C GLY A 400 -15.02 -2.40 -45.84
N TYR A 401 -15.87 -2.32 -44.81
CA TYR A 401 -15.49 -1.64 -43.57
C TYR A 401 -14.42 -2.51 -42.87
N TRP A 402 -13.48 -1.89 -42.15
CA TRP A 402 -12.42 -2.59 -41.40
C TRP A 402 -12.22 -1.93 -40.04
N PRO A 403 -11.66 -2.65 -39.04
CA PRO A 403 -11.39 -2.10 -37.73
C PRO A 403 -10.25 -1.08 -37.82
N ARG A 404 -10.58 0.22 -37.92
CA ARG A 404 -9.62 1.32 -38.15
C ARG A 404 -8.47 1.34 -37.15
N LYS A 405 -8.78 1.14 -35.87
CA LYS A 405 -7.78 1.18 -34.79
C LYS A 405 -6.87 -0.05 -34.86
N LEU A 406 -7.45 -1.24 -34.99
CA LEU A 406 -6.66 -2.47 -35.16
C LEU A 406 -5.80 -2.41 -36.43
N ARG A 407 -6.33 -1.90 -37.55
CA ARG A 407 -5.57 -1.72 -38.80
C ARG A 407 -4.34 -0.85 -38.59
N PHE A 408 -4.51 0.27 -37.89
CA PHE A 408 -3.41 1.18 -37.59
C PHE A 408 -2.34 0.50 -36.71
N ASP A 409 -2.75 -0.18 -35.63
CA ASP A 409 -1.82 -0.85 -34.73
C ASP A 409 -1.15 -2.07 -35.39
N ALA A 410 -1.89 -2.84 -36.21
CA ALA A 410 -1.36 -3.97 -36.97
C ALA A 410 -0.32 -3.52 -38.00
N ASN A 411 -0.57 -2.43 -38.75
CA ASN A 411 0.43 -1.87 -39.67
C ASN A 411 1.70 -1.46 -38.92
N LYS A 412 1.58 -0.80 -37.76
CA LYS A 412 2.73 -0.45 -36.93
C LYS A 412 3.50 -1.67 -36.42
N MET A 413 2.80 -2.76 -36.13
CA MET A 413 3.42 -4.03 -35.74
C MET A 413 4.19 -4.64 -36.92
N PHE A 414 3.58 -4.74 -38.10
CA PHE A 414 4.24 -5.29 -39.30
C PHE A 414 5.43 -4.45 -39.79
N GLU A 415 5.40 -3.13 -39.59
CA GLU A 415 6.56 -2.26 -39.86
C GLU A 415 7.78 -2.65 -39.00
N LYS A 416 7.56 -3.16 -37.78
CA LYS A 416 8.61 -3.63 -36.89
C LYS A 416 9.03 -5.09 -37.14
N HIS A 417 8.16 -5.89 -37.76
CA HIS A 417 8.33 -7.33 -37.99
C HIS A 417 8.16 -7.69 -39.47
N PRO A 418 9.09 -7.26 -40.35
CA PRO A 418 8.99 -7.50 -41.80
C PRO A 418 9.08 -8.99 -42.18
N ASP A 419 9.73 -9.80 -41.35
CA ASP A 419 9.81 -11.27 -41.46
C ASP A 419 8.43 -11.92 -41.37
N LYS A 420 7.59 -11.49 -40.43
CA LYS A 420 6.22 -11.98 -40.31
C LYS A 420 5.37 -11.59 -41.51
N MET A 421 5.57 -10.39 -42.04
CA MET A 421 4.87 -9.93 -43.23
C MET A 421 5.21 -10.80 -44.45
N GLU A 422 6.49 -11.14 -44.66
CA GLU A 422 6.93 -12.00 -45.75
C GLU A 422 6.32 -13.41 -45.62
N LEU A 423 6.31 -13.97 -44.41
CA LEU A 423 5.66 -15.26 -44.14
C LEU A 423 4.16 -15.24 -44.48
N ILE A 424 3.45 -14.16 -44.14
CA ILE A 424 2.04 -13.99 -44.51
C ILE A 424 1.86 -13.95 -46.03
N LYS A 425 2.71 -13.22 -46.76
CA LYS A 425 2.65 -13.16 -48.23
C LYS A 425 2.86 -14.53 -48.88
N ASN A 426 3.84 -15.29 -48.38
CA ASN A 426 4.11 -16.64 -48.87
C ASN A 426 2.91 -17.57 -48.65
N LEU A 427 2.28 -17.52 -47.47
CA LEU A 427 1.08 -18.31 -47.18
C LEU A 427 -0.13 -17.89 -48.02
N ILE A 428 -0.27 -16.60 -48.33
CA ILE A 428 -1.32 -16.10 -49.22
C ILE A 428 -1.15 -16.71 -50.62
N ASP A 429 0.06 -16.67 -51.16
CA ASP A 429 0.35 -17.18 -52.51
C ASP A 429 0.31 -18.73 -52.55
N GLU A 430 0.79 -19.43 -51.50
CA GLU A 430 0.79 -20.90 -51.41
C GLU A 430 -0.63 -21.49 -51.34
N TYR A 431 -1.54 -20.83 -50.63
CA TYR A 431 -2.89 -21.34 -50.37
C TYR A 431 -4.01 -20.60 -51.10
N ASP A 432 -3.68 -19.68 -52.01
CA ASP A 432 -4.62 -18.85 -52.78
C ASP A 432 -5.63 -18.11 -51.87
N LEU A 433 -5.12 -17.46 -50.82
CA LEU A 433 -5.94 -16.75 -49.84
C LEU A 433 -6.24 -15.31 -50.28
N ASN A 434 -7.32 -14.74 -49.74
CA ASN A 434 -7.61 -13.31 -49.92
C ASN A 434 -6.49 -12.46 -49.30
N ILE A 435 -6.08 -11.38 -49.97
CA ILE A 435 -5.07 -10.45 -49.44
C ILE A 435 -5.73 -9.52 -48.38
N PRO A 436 -5.26 -9.52 -47.11
CA PRO A 436 -5.75 -8.59 -46.11
C PRO A 436 -5.44 -7.14 -46.49
N ASP A 437 -6.36 -6.21 -46.24
CA ASP A 437 -6.17 -4.78 -46.47
C ASP A 437 -5.24 -4.11 -45.44
N LEU A 438 -3.99 -4.53 -45.44
CA LEU A 438 -2.90 -3.96 -44.66
C LEU A 438 -1.90 -3.31 -45.61
N ARG A 439 -1.39 -2.12 -45.23
CA ARG A 439 -0.59 -1.24 -46.10
C ARG A 439 0.58 -1.99 -46.73
N PHE A 440 1.21 -2.87 -45.96
CA PHE A 440 2.42 -3.58 -46.37
C PHE A 440 2.15 -4.93 -47.08
N LEU A 441 0.90 -5.38 -47.11
CA LEU A 441 0.47 -6.63 -47.77
C LEU A 441 -0.15 -6.40 -49.15
N ARG A 442 -0.56 -5.16 -49.48
CA ARG A 442 -1.01 -4.81 -50.84
C ARG A 442 0.15 -5.03 -51.83
N LYS A 443 -0.10 -5.74 -52.93
CA LYS A 443 0.78 -5.72 -54.11
C LYS A 443 0.47 -4.39 -54.84
N ASP A 444 1.53 -3.66 -55.24
CA ASP A 444 1.42 -2.38 -55.98
C ASP A 444 0.62 -2.54 -57.28
#